data_AF-U5L566-F1
#
_entry.id   AF-U5L566-F1
#
_cell.length_a   1.000
_cell.length_b   1.000
_cell.length_c   1.000
_cell.angle_alpha   90.00
_cell.angle_beta   90.00
_cell.angle_gamma   90.00
#
_symmetry.space_group_name_H-M   'P 1'
#
loop_
_entity.id
_entity.type
_entity.pdbx_description
1 polymer ?
#
loop_
_entity_poly.entity_id
_entity_poly.type
_entity_poly.pdbx_seq_one_letter_code
_entity_poly.pdbx_strand_id
1 'polypeptide(L)' 'MGTKIIVFLLTLFTFLTWLFMAIYFSTENDWWSVLESRETSYDTAVVGVSYVTVLLGTGLFLAGGTLVYMLIRRK' A
#
# COMPACT_ATOMS: atom_id res chain seq x y z
N MET A 1 14.66 -1.32 21.91
CA MET A 1 13.25 -0.92 21.65
C MET A 1 13.16 0.19 20.61
N GLY A 2 13.99 1.24 20.68
CA GLY A 2 13.97 2.36 19.72
C GLY A 2 14.01 1.94 18.24
N THR A 3 14.93 1.07 17.84
CA THR A 3 15.05 0.63 16.43
C THR A 3 13.80 -0.06 15.89
N LYS A 4 13.09 -0.85 16.73
CA LYS A 4 11.83 -1.50 16.33
C LYS A 4 10.74 -0.46 16.05
N ILE A 5 10.62 0.52 16.93
CA ILE A 5 9.63 1.61 16.83
C ILE A 5 9.94 2.48 15.61
N ILE A 6 11.21 2.83 15.38
CA ILE A 6 11.63 3.64 14.23
C ILE A 6 11.30 2.92 12.91
N VAL A 7 11.65 1.63 12.79
CA VAL A 7 11.34 0.86 11.57
C VAL A 7 9.83 0.76 11.38
N PHE A 8 9.07 0.48 12.44
CA PHE A 8 7.62 0.45 12.36
C PHE A 8 7.01 1.77 11.89
N LEU A 9 7.43 2.90 12.48
CA LEU A 9 6.94 4.23 12.09
C LEU A 9 7.31 4.57 10.64
N LEU A 10 8.51 4.20 10.20
CA LEU A 10 8.95 4.41 8.82
C LEU A 10 8.14 3.56 7.84
N THR A 11 7.91 2.29 8.15
CA THR A 11 7.06 1.39 7.35
C THR A 11 5.62 1.90 7.30
N LEU A 12 5.07 2.34 8.42
CA LEU A 12 3.72 2.91 8.47
C LEU A 12 3.62 4.20 7.65
N PHE A 13 4.58 5.11 7.81
CA PHE A 13 4.60 6.36 7.07
C PHE A 13 4.68 6.12 5.56
N THR A 14 5.60 5.27 5.11
CA THR A 14 5.74 4.94 3.68
C THR A 14 4.51 4.23 3.11
N PHE A 15 3.87 3.34 3.88
CA PHE A 15 2.61 2.71 3.51
C PHE A 15 1.49 3.74 3.35
N LEU A 16 1.33 4.68 4.30
CA LEU A 16 0.31 5.72 4.24
C LEU A 16 0.54 6.67 3.05
N THR A 17 1.80 7.04 2.78
CA THR A 17 2.15 7.84 1.60
C THR A 17 1.81 7.10 0.30
N TRP A 18 2.16 5.82 0.20
CA TRP A 18 1.80 5.01 -0.96
C TRP A 18 0.29 4.93 -1.13
N LEU A 19 -0.46 4.63 -0.06
CA LEU A 19 -1.92 4.52 -0.11
C LEU A 19 -2.58 5.83 -0.54
N PHE A 20 -2.12 6.97 0.00
CA PHE A 20 -2.58 8.29 -0.41
C PHE A 20 -2.33 8.52 -1.91
N MET A 21 -1.12 8.27 -2.39
CA MET A 21 -0.80 8.41 -3.81
C MET A 21 -1.65 7.46 -4.66
N ALA A 22 -1.86 6.22 -4.19
CA ALA A 22 -2.59 5.21 -4.95
C ALA A 22 -4.08 5.55 -5.09
N ILE A 23 -4.66 6.27 -4.12
CA ILE A 23 -6.05 6.71 -4.19
C ILE A 23 -6.21 7.97 -5.04
N TYR A 24 -5.31 8.95 -4.90
CA TYR A 24 -5.52 10.29 -5.47
C TYR A 24 -4.75 10.57 -6.76
N PHE A 25 -3.66 9.85 -7.02
CA PHE A 25 -2.72 10.15 -8.11
C PHE A 25 -2.50 8.98 -9.07
N SER A 26 -3.08 7.82 -8.81
CA SER A 26 -3.00 6.68 -9.72
C SER A 26 -4.22 6.58 -10.63
N THR A 27 -4.09 5.79 -11.68
CA THR A 27 -5.17 5.34 -12.57
C THR A 27 -5.34 3.83 -12.46
N GLU A 28 -6.47 3.28 -12.91
CA GLU A 28 -6.72 1.82 -12.87
C GLU A 28 -5.68 0.98 -13.63
N ASN A 29 -4.96 1.60 -14.57
CA ASN A 29 -3.91 0.95 -15.35
C ASN A 29 -2.55 0.94 -14.64
N ASP A 30 -2.40 1.67 -13.55
CA ASP A 30 -1.15 1.72 -12.79
C ASP A 30 -0.99 0.46 -11.93
N TRP A 31 0.15 -0.22 -12.06
CA TRP A 31 0.46 -1.45 -11.29
C TRP A 31 0.46 -1.26 -9.77
N TRP A 32 0.59 -0.01 -9.32
CA TRP A 32 0.62 0.40 -7.91
C TRP A 32 -0.71 1.03 -7.46
N SER A 33 -1.70 1.09 -8.35
CA SER A 33 -3.04 1.59 -8.05
C SER A 33 -3.77 0.67 -7.08
N VAL A 34 -4.68 1.26 -6.32
CA VAL A 34 -5.69 0.53 -5.56
C VAL A 34 -7.08 0.73 -6.14
N LEU A 35 -7.20 1.42 -7.28
CA LEU A 35 -8.47 1.68 -7.93
C LEU A 35 -8.93 0.43 -8.69
N GLU A 36 -10.23 0.17 -8.62
CA GLU A 36 -10.88 -0.92 -9.34
C GLU A 36 -12.17 -0.41 -9.94
N SER A 37 -12.33 -0.57 -11.26
CA SER A 37 -13.57 -0.31 -11.95
C SER A 37 -14.57 -1.41 -11.61
N ARG A 38 -15.71 -1.02 -11.06
CA ARG A 38 -16.87 -1.90 -10.96
C ARG A 38 -17.83 -1.54 -12.08
N GLU A 39 -18.02 -2.46 -13.01
CA GLU A 39 -19.07 -2.34 -14.02
C GLU A 39 -20.43 -2.38 -13.32
N THR A 40 -21.11 -1.23 -13.24
CA THR A 40 -22.53 -1.20 -12.91
C THR A 40 -23.34 -1.27 -14.19
N SER A 41 -24.36 -2.13 -14.19
CA SER A 41 -25.21 -2.42 -15.37
C SER A 41 -25.74 -1.11 -15.97
N TYR A 42 -25.43 -0.90 -17.26
CA TYR A 42 -25.68 0.28 -18.10
C TYR A 42 -24.72 1.48 -17.87
N ASP A 43 -23.63 1.48 -18.63
CA ASP A 43 -22.79 2.63 -19.07
C ASP A 43 -22.14 3.55 -18.02
N THR A 44 -22.15 3.19 -16.73
CA THR A 44 -21.41 3.93 -15.72
C THR A 44 -20.42 3.03 -15.01
N ALA A 45 -19.13 3.26 -15.25
CA ALA A 45 -18.06 2.67 -14.45
C ALA A 45 -17.95 3.45 -13.15
N VAL A 46 -18.15 2.78 -12.01
CA VAL A 46 -17.91 3.38 -10.69
C VAL A 46 -16.51 2.98 -10.27
N VAL A 47 -15.61 3.96 -10.19
CA VAL A 47 -14.25 3.77 -9.71
C VAL A 47 -14.27 3.69 -8.19
N GLY A 48 -13.91 2.53 -7.65
CA GLY A 48 -13.82 2.28 -6.20
C GLY A 48 -12.40 1.95 -5.76
N VAL A 49 -12.21 1.79 -4.45
CA VAL A 49 -10.96 1.26 -3.89
C VAL A 49 -11.08 -0.25 -3.71
N SER A 50 -10.14 -0.99 -4.28
CA SER A 50 -10.03 -2.44 -4.13
C SER A 50 -9.45 -2.82 -2.78
N TYR A 51 -10.27 -3.44 -1.94
CA TYR A 51 -9.81 -3.98 -0.65
C TYR A 51 -8.74 -5.06 -0.82
N VAL A 52 -8.79 -5.84 -1.90
CA VAL A 52 -7.81 -6.89 -2.18
C VAL A 52 -6.45 -6.27 -2.46
N THR A 53 -6.39 -5.24 -3.31
CA THR A 53 -5.14 -4.58 -3.65
C THR A 53 -4.54 -3.84 -2.44
N VAL A 54 -5.38 -3.24 -1.59
CA VAL A 54 -4.93 -2.64 -0.32
C VAL A 54 -4.34 -3.69 0.63
N LEU A 55 -4.95 -4.88 0.74
CA LEU A 55 -4.42 -5.98 1.55
C LEU A 55 -3.07 -6.49 1.02
N LEU A 56 -2.95 -6.65 -0.30
CA LEU A 56 -1.68 -7.04 -0.93
C LEU A 56 -0.58 -6.00 -0.67
N GLY A 57 -0.88 -4.71 -0.85
CA GLY A 57 0.03 -3.62 -0.51
C GLY A 57 0.44 -3.65 0.96
N THR A 58 -0.51 -3.85 1.88
CA THR A 58 -0.24 -3.99 3.31
C THR A 58 0.76 -5.11 3.60
N GLY A 59 0.56 -6.28 2.99
CA GLY A 59 1.48 -7.42 3.11
C GLY A 59 2.89 -7.09 2.61
N LEU A 60 2.98 -6.41 1.46
CA LEU A 60 4.25 -5.96 0.86
C LEU A 60 5.02 -5.01 1.78
N PHE A 61 4.35 -4.00 2.32
CA PHE A 61 4.98 -3.04 3.24
C PHE A 61 5.41 -3.69 4.56
N LEU A 62 4.60 -4.58 5.13
CA LEU A 62 4.97 -5.32 6.35
C LEU A 62 6.16 -6.25 6.13
N ALA A 63 6.20 -6.97 5.01
CA ALA A 63 7.33 -7.80 4.62
C ALA A 63 8.59 -6.94 4.43
N GLY A 64 8.49 -5.83 3.71
CA GLY A 64 9.58 -4.88 3.50
C GLY A 64 10.11 -4.29 4.82
N GLY A 65 9.22 -3.82 5.70
CA GLY A 65 9.59 -3.32 7.02
C GLY A 65 10.30 -4.37 7.88
N THR A 66 9.82 -5.61 7.84
CA THR A 66 10.44 -6.74 8.54
C THR A 66 11.84 -7.02 8.00
N LEU A 67 12.03 -7.03 6.68
CA LEU A 67 13.34 -7.20 6.05
C LEU A 67 14.30 -6.07 6.45
N VAL A 68 13.85 -4.81 6.42
CA VAL A 68 14.66 -3.66 6.88
C VAL A 68 15.07 -3.82 8.33
N TYR A 69 14.15 -4.22 9.21
CA TYR A 69 14.47 -4.49 10.61
C TYR A 69 15.54 -5.60 10.76
N MET A 70 15.42 -6.69 10.00
CA MET A 70 16.41 -7.78 10.02
C MET A 70 17.78 -7.33 9.52
N LEU A 71 17.85 -6.51 8.47
CA LEU A 71 19.10 -5.97 7.94
C LEU A 71 19.78 -5.03 8.94
N ILE A 72 19.02 -4.16 9.60
CA ILE A 72 19.57 -3.25 10.63
C ILE A 72 20.07 -4.03 11.84
N ARG A 73 19.36 -5.08 12.27
CA ARG A 73 19.77 -5.91 13.42
C ARG A 73 21.00 -6.80 13.13
N ARG A 74 21.26 -7.12 11.86
CA ARG A 74 22.44 -7.90 11.44
C ARG A 74 23.73 -7.06 11.43
N LYS A 75 23.63 -5.73 11.44
CA LYS A 75 24.74 -4.82 11.71
C LYS A 75 24.88 -4.60 13.21
#